data_AF-A0A346PEG5-F1
#
_entry.id   AF-A0A346PEG5-F1
#
_cell.length_a   1.000
_cell.length_b   1.000
_cell.length_c   1.000
_cell.angle_alpha   90.00
_cell.angle_beta   90.00
_cell.angle_gamma   90.00
#
_symmetry.space_group_name_H-M   'P 1'
#
loop_
_entity.id
_entity.type
_entity.pdbx_description
1 polymer ?
#
loop_
_entity_poly.entity_id
_entity_poly.type
_entity_poly.pdbx_seq_one_letter_code
_entity_poly.pdbx_strand_id
1 'polypeptide(L)'
;MNESVVVGWALVLAILTAGTVAVVTGSYATALGATPIGVAIYLAIGVGAPQLFVASAHESSLRLGLGVLAIVGAVASLLAGVATNGLTAEWGIGVVTILLIVVAGVLLAAVTRAFRAGIRETR
;
A
#
# COMPACT_ATOMS: atom_id res chain seq x y z
N MET A 1 6.17 3.22 19.74
CA MET A 1 4.85 2.76 19.26
C MET A 1 5.07 1.45 18.53
N ASN A 2 4.27 0.41 18.78
CA ASN A 2 4.48 -0.90 18.16
C ASN A 2 4.24 -0.79 16.64
N GLU A 3 5.23 -1.14 15.81
CA GLU A 3 5.16 -1.01 14.34
C GLU A 3 3.94 -1.73 13.76
N SER A 4 3.61 -2.90 14.31
CA SER A 4 2.47 -3.71 13.88
C SER A 4 1.15 -2.98 14.08
N VAL A 5 1.05 -2.15 15.12
CA VAL A 5 -0.14 -1.33 15.39
C VAL A 5 -0.25 -0.19 14.39
N VAL A 6 0.86 0.43 14.00
CA VAL A 6 0.88 1.49 12.97
C VAL A 6 0.44 0.94 11.62
N VAL A 7 0.99 -0.20 11.22
CA VAL A 7 0.63 -0.86 9.96
C VAL A 7 -0.84 -1.30 9.97
N GLY A 8 -1.31 -1.86 11.09
CA GLY A 8 -2.72 -2.25 11.26
C GLY A 8 -3.68 -1.06 11.12
N TRP A 9 -3.40 0.05 11.80
CA TRP A 9 -4.23 1.26 11.68
C TRP A 9 -4.18 1.90 10.30
N ALA A 10 -3.02 1.89 9.65
CA ALA A 10 -2.87 2.39 8.29
C ALA A 10 -3.73 1.59 7.30
N LEU A 11 -3.81 0.26 7.48
CA LEU A 11 -4.69 -0.58 6.67
C LEU A 11 -6.17 -0.28 6.92
N VAL A 12 -6.58 -0.12 8.19
CA VAL A 12 -7.96 0.27 8.52
C VAL A 12 -8.30 1.62 7.91
N LEU A 13 -7.42 2.61 8.02
CA LEU A 13 -7.60 3.93 7.41
C LEU A 13 -7.69 3.84 5.88
N ALA A 14 -6.87 3.00 5.24
CA ALA A 14 -6.95 2.79 3.80
C ALA A 14 -8.31 2.22 3.39
N ILE A 15 -8.82 1.21 4.12
CA ILE A 15 -10.15 0.62 3.87
C ILE A 15 -11.25 1.65 4.07
N LEU A 16 -11.23 2.41 5.18
CA LEU A 16 -12.24 3.44 5.47
C LEU A 16 -12.24 4.56 4.42
N THR A 17 -11.05 4.98 3.98
CA THR A 17 -10.91 6.01 2.94
C THR A 17 -11.44 5.49 1.61
N ALA A 18 -11.08 4.26 1.21
CA ALA A 18 -11.56 3.64 -0.01
C ALA A 18 -13.09 3.44 0.01
N GLY A 19 -13.65 3.05 1.16
CA GLY A 19 -15.08 2.96 1.37
C GLY A 19 -15.80 4.31 1.26
N THR A 20 -15.22 5.36 1.83
CA THR A 20 -15.78 6.73 1.75
C THR A 20 -15.80 7.21 0.30
N VAL A 21 -14.71 7.01 -0.45
CA VAL A 21 -14.67 7.37 -1.86
C VAL A 21 -15.67 6.53 -2.67
N ALA A 22 -15.80 5.24 -2.38
CA ALA A 22 -16.80 4.39 -3.04
C ALA A 22 -18.23 4.93 -2.85
N VAL A 23 -18.58 5.35 -1.63
CA VAL A 23 -19.90 5.94 -1.33
C VAL A 23 -20.09 7.27 -2.06
N VAL A 24 -19.09 8.15 -2.05
CA VAL A 24 -19.17 9.49 -2.68
C VAL A 24 -19.24 9.39 -4.21
N THR A 25 -18.52 8.43 -4.81
CA THR A 25 -18.41 8.28 -6.26
C THR A 25 -19.41 7.28 -6.86
N GLY A 26 -20.15 6.55 -6.02
CA GLY A 26 -21.05 5.47 -6.45
C GLY A 26 -20.35 4.24 -7.03
N SER A 27 -19.03 4.15 -6.95
CA SER A 27 -18.23 3.04 -7.49
C SER A 27 -17.65 2.17 -6.36
N TYR A 28 -18.31 1.05 -6.07
CA TYR A 28 -17.88 0.12 -5.02
C TYR A 28 -16.59 -0.64 -5.36
N ALA A 29 -16.21 -0.68 -6.64
CA ALA A 29 -14.93 -1.21 -7.11
C ALA A 29 -13.72 -0.50 -6.46
N THR A 30 -13.92 0.75 -6.05
CA THR A 30 -12.90 1.58 -5.40
C THR A 30 -12.43 1.01 -4.06
N ALA A 31 -13.30 0.29 -3.34
CA ALA A 31 -12.98 -0.32 -2.04
C ALA A 31 -12.00 -1.50 -2.12
N LEU A 32 -11.87 -2.13 -3.30
CA LEU A 32 -11.05 -3.33 -3.52
C LEU A 32 -9.76 -3.05 -4.29
N GLY A 33 -9.42 -1.78 -4.55
CA GLY A 33 -8.25 -1.43 -5.34
C GLY A 33 -8.38 -1.81 -6.83
N ALA A 34 -9.61 -2.02 -7.31
CA ALA A 34 -9.88 -2.31 -8.72
C ALA A 34 -9.98 -1.04 -9.58
N THR A 35 -9.82 0.15 -8.98
CA THR A 35 -9.86 1.44 -9.69
C THR A 35 -8.58 2.22 -9.45
N PRO A 36 -8.20 3.16 -10.34
CA PRO A 36 -7.04 4.02 -10.14
C PRO A 36 -6.99 4.70 -8.78
N ILE A 37 -8.15 5.20 -8.31
CA ILE A 37 -8.26 5.82 -6.98
C ILE A 37 -8.10 4.78 -5.87
N GLY A 38 -8.71 3.60 -5.99
CA GLY A 38 -8.57 2.53 -5.00
C GLY A 38 -7.10 2.10 -4.83
N VAL A 39 -6.39 1.94 -5.95
CA VAL A 39 -4.94 1.64 -5.98
C VAL A 39 -4.15 2.76 -5.31
N ALA A 40 -4.45 4.02 -5.62
CA ALA A 40 -3.76 5.16 -5.04
C ALA A 40 -3.96 5.26 -3.53
N ILE A 41 -5.19 5.05 -3.05
CA ILE A 41 -5.51 5.01 -1.62
C ILE A 41 -4.73 3.90 -0.92
N TYR A 42 -4.73 2.70 -1.50
CA TYR A 42 -3.99 1.57 -0.93
C TYR A 42 -2.49 1.84 -0.86
N LEU A 43 -1.89 2.29 -1.98
CA LEU A 43 -0.47 2.55 -2.05
C LEU A 43 -0.05 3.72 -1.16
N ALA A 44 -0.82 4.80 -1.09
CA ALA A 44 -0.46 5.96 -0.29
C ALA A 44 -0.71 5.74 1.20
N ILE A 45 -1.91 5.26 1.57
CA ILE A 45 -2.35 5.16 2.96
C ILE A 45 -1.98 3.80 3.56
N GLY A 46 -2.22 2.72 2.82
CA GLY A 46 -1.98 1.35 3.31
C GLY A 46 -0.50 0.96 3.32
N VAL A 47 0.32 1.53 2.42
CA VAL A 47 1.73 1.16 2.27
C VAL A 47 2.67 2.35 2.51
N GLY A 48 2.51 3.44 1.77
CA GLY A 48 3.44 4.58 1.76
C GLY A 48 3.58 5.25 3.12
N ALA A 49 2.46 5.69 3.68
CA ALA A 49 2.38 6.38 4.97
C ALA A 49 3.01 5.58 6.13
N PRO A 50 2.64 4.30 6.38
CA PRO A 50 3.25 3.55 7.48
C PRO A 50 4.74 3.27 7.24
N GLN A 51 5.17 3.04 5.99
CA GLN A 51 6.59 2.80 5.69
C GLN A 51 7.43 4.06 5.91
N LEU A 52 6.94 5.24 5.49
CA LEU A 52 7.61 6.52 5.74
C LEU A 52 7.66 6.85 7.24
N PHE A 53 6.55 6.63 7.95
CA PHE A 53 6.49 6.86 9.39
C PHE A 53 7.50 5.98 10.13
N VAL A 54 7.49 4.67 9.86
CA VAL A 54 8.42 3.75 10.53
C VAL A 54 9.87 4.00 10.10
N ALA A 55 10.11 4.38 8.85
CA ALA A 55 11.44 4.77 8.38
C ALA A 55 12.00 5.97 9.13
N SER A 56 11.17 6.98 9.40
CA SER A 56 11.57 8.16 10.18
C SER A 56 11.89 7.82 11.64
N ALA A 57 11.22 6.81 12.20
CA ALA A 57 11.42 6.38 13.58
C ALA A 57 12.65 5.46 13.78
N HIS A 58 13.11 4.74 12.74
CA HIS A 58 14.16 3.72 12.83
C HIS A 58 15.33 3.96 11.85
N GLU A 59 15.40 5.13 11.22
CA GLU A 59 16.40 5.51 10.20
C GLU A 59 16.63 4.45 9.11
N SER A 60 15.55 3.76 8.71
CA SER A 60 15.65 2.66 7.76
C SER A 60 15.53 3.14 6.31
N SER A 61 16.66 3.24 5.61
CA SER A 61 16.72 3.65 4.20
C SER A 61 15.86 2.78 3.27
N LEU A 62 15.75 1.49 3.58
CA LEU A 62 14.94 0.54 2.82
C LEU A 62 13.44 0.81 2.96
N ARG A 63 12.97 1.08 4.18
CA ARG A 63 11.56 1.43 4.42
C ARG A 63 11.22 2.80 3.81
N LEU A 64 12.17 3.73 3.85
CA LEU A 64 12.03 5.03 3.19
C LEU A 64 11.88 4.87 1.68
N GLY A 65 12.74 4.07 1.05
CA GLY A 65 12.66 3.76 -0.38
C GLY A 65 11.33 3.09 -0.77
N LEU A 66 10.85 2.13 0.01
CA LEU A 66 9.54 1.50 -0.20
C LEU A 66 8.39 2.48 -0.03
N GLY A 67 8.47 3.36 0.98
CA GLY A 67 7.48 4.41 1.21
C GLY A 67 7.38 5.37 0.04
N VAL A 68 8.53 5.87 -0.44
CA VAL A 68 8.60 6.75 -1.62
C VAL A 68 8.08 6.03 -2.87
N LEU A 69 8.50 4.79 -3.12
CA LEU A 69 8.05 4.02 -4.27
C LEU A 69 6.53 3.83 -4.27
N ALA A 70 5.94 3.56 -3.10
CA ALA A 70 4.49 3.42 -2.96
C ALA A 70 3.77 4.75 -3.26
N ILE A 71 4.28 5.88 -2.76
CA ILE A 71 3.70 7.20 -3.06
C ILE A 71 3.80 7.53 -4.54
N VAL A 72 4.96 7.26 -5.17
CA VAL A 72 5.13 7.46 -6.62
C VAL A 72 4.17 6.57 -7.41
N GLY A 73 3.99 5.31 -7.01
CA GLY A 73 3.01 4.41 -7.60
C GLY A 73 1.57 4.90 -7.45
N ALA A 74 1.22 5.47 -6.30
CA ALA A 74 -0.09 6.08 -6.08
C ALA A 74 -0.35 7.26 -7.03
N VAL A 75 0.64 8.15 -7.17
CA VAL A 75 0.57 9.29 -8.10
C VAL A 75 0.47 8.80 -9.55
N ALA A 76 1.28 7.83 -9.94
CA ALA A 76 1.25 7.25 -11.29
C ALA A 76 -0.12 6.62 -11.60
N SER A 77 -0.73 5.93 -10.64
CA SER A 77 -2.09 5.38 -10.76
C SER A 77 -3.12 6.47 -11.04
N LEU A 78 -3.09 7.57 -10.27
CA LEU A 78 -4.00 8.70 -10.48
C LEU A 78 -3.78 9.35 -11.84
N LEU A 79 -2.53 9.59 -12.24
CA LEU A 79 -2.20 10.20 -13.54
C LEU A 79 -2.69 9.35 -14.71
N ALA A 80 -2.51 8.03 -14.63
CA ALA A 80 -3.04 7.11 -15.63
C ALA A 80 -4.57 7.10 -15.65
N GLY A 81 -5.24 7.12 -14.49
CA GLY A 81 -6.70 7.23 -14.42
C GLY A 81 -7.25 8.56 -14.95
N VAL A 82 -6.53 9.68 -14.76
CA VAL A 82 -6.85 10.98 -15.36
C VAL A 82 -6.66 10.92 -16.87
N ALA A 83 -5.55 10.37 -17.36
CA ALA A 83 -5.26 10.26 -18.78
C ALA A 83 -6.31 9.44 -19.54
N THR A 84 -6.93 8.45 -18.88
CA THR A 84 -8.01 7.63 -19.45
C THR A 84 -9.41 8.13 -19.12
N ASN A 85 -9.57 9.29 -18.46
CA ASN A 85 -10.85 9.81 -17.95
C ASN A 85 -11.66 8.78 -17.14
N GLY A 86 -10.96 7.94 -16.36
CA GLY A 86 -11.52 6.74 -15.75
C GLY A 86 -11.02 6.49 -14.33
N LEU A 87 -10.98 7.52 -13.48
CA LEU A 87 -10.48 7.42 -12.10
C LEU A 87 -11.20 6.39 -11.22
N THR A 88 -12.48 6.15 -11.51
CA THR A 88 -13.35 5.18 -10.83
C THR A 88 -13.73 4.00 -11.71
N ALA A 89 -13.22 3.97 -12.95
CA ALA A 89 -13.43 2.87 -13.86
C ALA A 89 -12.65 1.64 -13.37
N GLU A 90 -13.25 0.47 -13.50
CA GLU A 90 -12.58 -0.78 -13.18
C GLU A 90 -11.41 -0.99 -14.14
N TRP A 91 -10.21 -1.00 -13.57
CA TRP A 91 -9.05 -1.56 -14.21
C TRP A 91 -9.14 -3.07 -14.04
N GLY A 92 -9.18 -3.79 -15.18
CA GLY A 92 -9.24 -5.25 -15.19
C GLY A 92 -8.21 -5.87 -14.22
N ILE A 93 -8.55 -7.07 -13.73
CA ILE A 93 -7.95 -7.81 -12.59
C ILE A 93 -6.41 -7.75 -12.50
N GLY A 94 -5.69 -7.52 -13.60
CA GLY A 94 -4.23 -7.41 -13.65
C GLY A 94 -3.61 -6.45 -12.64
N VAL A 95 -4.24 -5.32 -12.31
CA VAL A 95 -3.67 -4.37 -11.32
C VAL A 95 -3.80 -4.89 -9.88
N VAL A 96 -4.91 -5.57 -9.57
CA VAL A 96 -5.12 -6.26 -8.29
C VAL A 96 -4.10 -7.40 -8.14
N THR A 97 -3.81 -8.13 -9.23
CA THR A 97 -2.77 -9.18 -9.23
C THR A 97 -1.38 -8.59 -8.97
N ILE A 98 -1.03 -7.46 -9.59
CA ILE A 98 0.25 -6.78 -9.36
C ILE A 98 0.37 -6.30 -7.92
N LEU A 99 -0.71 -5.73 -7.35
CA LEU A 99 -0.75 -5.33 -5.95
C LEU A 99 -0.57 -6.51 -4.99
N LEU A 100 -1.25 -7.64 -5.25
CA LEU A 100 -1.08 -8.86 -4.46
C LEU A 100 0.35 -9.40 -4.53
N ILE A 101 1.00 -9.34 -5.70
CA ILE A 101 2.41 -9.72 -5.86
C ILE A 101 3.32 -8.81 -5.04
N VAL A 102 3.10 -7.49 -5.07
CA VAL A 102 3.88 -6.52 -4.29
C VAL A 102 3.72 -6.79 -2.79
N VAL A 103 2.49 -7.00 -2.31
CA VAL A 103 2.19 -7.31 -0.91
C VAL A 103 2.82 -8.63 -0.48
N ALA A 104 2.67 -9.68 -1.30
CA ALA A 104 3.28 -10.98 -1.05
C ALA A 104 4.81 -10.87 -1.00
N GLY A 105 5.42 -10.10 -1.90
CA GLY A 105 6.86 -9.84 -1.92
C GLY A 105 7.36 -9.13 -0.67
N VAL A 106 6.63 -8.10 -0.20
CA VAL A 106 6.96 -7.37 1.04
C VAL A 106 6.82 -8.29 2.26
N LEU A 107 5.75 -9.09 2.34
CA LEU A 107 5.55 -10.05 3.41
C LEU A 107 6.65 -11.13 3.44
N LEU A 108 6.99 -11.70 2.28
CA LEU A 108 8.09 -12.66 2.16
C LEU A 108 9.44 -12.05 2.57
N ALA A 109 9.70 -10.79 2.20
CA ALA A 109 10.91 -10.07 2.60
C ALA A 109 10.96 -9.77 4.11
N ALA A 110 9.80 -9.55 4.75
CA ALA A 110 9.70 -9.37 6.19
C ALA A 110 9.91 -10.69 6.94
N VAL A 111 9.27 -11.77 6.49
CA VAL A 111 9.41 -13.12 7.07
C VAL A 111 10.85 -13.61 6.98
N THR A 112 11.49 -13.46 5.81
CA THR A 112 12.90 -13.85 5.62
C THR A 112 13.85 -13.06 6.52
N ARG A 113 13.59 -11.76 6.76
CA ARG A 113 14.37 -10.97 7.72
C ARG A 113 14.17 -11.44 9.16
N ALA A 114 12.94 -11.76 9.56
CA ALA A 114 12.64 -12.28 10.89
C ALA A 114 13.34 -13.63 11.13
N PHE A 115 13.30 -14.54 10.16
CA PHE A 115 14.06 -15.80 10.21
C PHE A 115 15.56 -15.58 10.33
N ARG A 116 16.13 -14.63 9.57
CA ARG A 116 17.57 -14.33 9.60
C ARG A 116 18.01 -13.70 10.93
N ALA A 117 17.15 -12.91 11.56
CA ALA A 117 17.38 -12.35 12.88
C ALA A 117 17.38 -13.44 13.96
N GLY A 118 16.39 -14.34 13.94
CA GLY A 118 16.31 -15.46 14.88
C GLY A 118 17.52 -16.40 14.82
N ILE A 119 18.04 -16.68 13.62
CA ILE A 119 19.27 -17.49 13.42
C ILE A 119 20.52 -16.81 13.99
N ARG A 120 20.56 -15.48 14.04
CA ARG A 120 21.70 -14.72 14.60
C ARG A 120 21.70 -14.70 16.12
N GLU A 121 20.52 -14.79 16.73
CA GLU A 121 20.35 -14.74 18.19
C GLU A 121 20.66 -16.10 18.86
N THR A 122 20.64 -17.18 18.07
CA THR A 122 20.96 -18.54 18.53
C THR A 122 22.45 -18.92 18.39
N ARG A 123 23.32 -18.00 17.92
CA ARG A 123 24.74 -18.25 17.66
C ARG A 123 25.62 -17.41 18.58
#